data_AF-A0A7U2F9Y1-F1
#
_entry.id   AF-A0A7U2F9Y1-F1
#
_cell.length_a   1.000
_cell.length_b   1.000
_cell.length_c   1.000
_cell.angle_alpha   90.00
_cell.angle_beta   90.00
_cell.angle_gamma   90.00
#
_symmetry.space_group_name_H-M   'P 1'
#
loop_
_entity.id
_entity.type
_entity.pdbx_description
1 polymer ?
#
loop_
_entity_poly.entity_id
_entity_poly.type
_entity_poly.pdbx_seq_one_letter_code
_entity_poly.pdbx_strand_id
1 'polypeptide(L)'
;MFRSSGGKIATVLIVAVVLILVLHNEESASTALLPYLPVLPSSQSSSSGSNGRLAWLRERIALSEKSWKKSVDQRDQMAKTHPDYPQVPFFPTDFLKYPFTIWDFFPATWTCPHDFQRVGRLGDGGKWVCGMSLYESIPAPTFPSIDSEKSRETSATPADAGLVIYSFGINGESSFEAEMLERVPAARIWGYDFSVDGWGKQIPTSQRHRTFFKKVGLGKEDKHDSSPPFYTLPTLMKENNHEYIDILKIDIEGSEYDALDTFMDAFDGIKTASGKSVLPIGQVMIELHLGDGVHLDGPNAGANVGFDRFRKWWERLERMGMRPAWIEINLFAVTLGRDKSDPRCTEYVWVNARDEKSVLWR
;
A
#
# COMPACT_ATOMS: atom_id res chain seq x y z
N MET A 1 55.03 34.81 32.75
CA MET A 1 55.08 35.06 31.29
C MET A 1 53.67 35.32 30.78
N PHE A 2 53.53 36.46 30.12
CA PHE A 2 52.27 37.13 29.77
C PHE A 2 51.42 36.29 28.80
N ARG A 3 50.18 35.97 29.18
CA ARG A 3 49.15 35.52 28.22
C ARG A 3 48.76 36.74 27.39
N SER A 4 49.34 36.83 26.19
CA SER A 4 49.15 37.92 25.24
C SER A 4 47.66 38.19 24.98
N SER A 5 47.20 39.35 25.42
CA SER A 5 45.88 39.93 25.13
C SER A 5 45.61 40.06 23.62
N GLY A 6 46.68 40.11 22.80
CA GLY A 6 46.60 40.28 21.35
C GLY A 6 45.92 39.13 20.61
N GLY A 7 46.05 37.89 21.09
CA GLY A 7 45.44 36.72 20.44
C GLY A 7 43.90 36.74 20.51
N LYS A 8 43.34 37.17 21.65
CA LYS A 8 41.88 37.25 21.83
C LYS A 8 41.27 38.41 21.04
N ILE A 9 41.98 39.53 20.94
CA ILE A 9 41.54 40.69 20.15
C ILE A 9 41.55 40.35 18.65
N ALA A 10 42.56 39.63 18.18
CA ALA A 10 42.62 39.18 16.79
C ALA A 10 41.45 38.24 16.42
N THR A 11 41.10 37.27 17.29
CA THR A 11 39.96 36.39 17.05
C THR A 11 38.63 37.13 17.01
N VAL A 12 38.42 38.10 17.91
CA VAL A 12 37.19 38.91 17.94
C VAL A 12 37.08 39.79 16.70
N LEU A 13 38.19 40.38 16.24
CA LEU A 13 38.20 41.18 15.00
C LEU A 13 37.90 40.33 13.76
N ILE A 14 38.44 39.12 13.67
CA ILE A 14 38.16 38.22 12.54
C ILE A 14 36.68 37.82 12.52
N VAL A 15 36.12 37.45 13.67
CA VAL A 15 34.69 37.09 13.77
C VAL A 15 33.79 38.29 13.44
N ALA A 16 34.13 39.48 13.91
CA ALA A 16 33.39 40.71 13.59
C ALA A 16 33.46 41.05 12.10
N VAL A 17 34.63 40.91 11.45
CA VAL A 17 34.78 41.15 10.01
C VAL A 17 33.99 40.12 9.20
N VAL A 18 33.99 38.85 9.59
CA VAL A 18 33.18 37.81 8.93
C VAL A 18 31.69 38.10 9.09
N LEU A 19 31.23 38.49 10.29
CA LEU A 19 29.83 38.87 10.50
C LEU A 19 29.43 40.12 9.71
N ILE A 20 30.28 41.13 9.64
CA ILE A 20 30.03 42.33 8.82
C ILE A 20 29.96 41.96 7.34
N LEU A 21 30.85 41.09 6.84
CA LEU A 21 30.82 40.62 5.45
C LEU A 21 29.56 39.80 5.14
N VAL A 22 29.11 38.93 6.05
CA VAL A 22 27.85 38.18 5.88
C VAL A 22 26.65 39.12 5.85
N LEU A 23 26.59 40.09 6.76
CA LEU A 23 25.48 41.03 6.86
C LEU A 23 25.46 42.07 5.73
N HIS A 24 26.62 42.53 5.23
CA HIS A 24 26.68 43.39 4.04
C HIS A 24 26.33 42.64 2.74
N ASN A 25 26.55 41.33 2.69
CA ASN A 25 26.20 40.54 1.52
C ASN A 25 24.69 40.23 1.44
N GLU A 26 23.95 40.36 2.56
CA GLU A 26 22.48 40.21 2.57
C GLU A 26 21.73 41.41 1.97
N GLU A 27 22.27 42.63 2.04
CA GLU A 27 21.66 43.80 1.39
C GLU A 27 21.76 43.74 -0.16
N SER A 28 22.71 42.97 -0.70
CA SER A 28 22.80 42.70 -2.15
C SER A 28 21.97 41.48 -2.59
N ALA A 29 21.50 40.64 -1.67
CA ALA A 29 20.67 39.47 -1.97
C ALA A 29 19.16 39.80 -2.01
N SER A 30 18.73 40.90 -1.38
CA SER A 30 17.31 41.27 -1.27
C SER A 30 16.73 41.97 -2.52
N THR A 31 17.52 42.21 -3.56
CA THR A 31 17.05 42.80 -4.83
C THR A 31 17.30 41.93 -6.07
N ALA A 32 17.81 40.70 -5.91
CA ALA A 32 18.10 39.78 -7.02
C ALA A 32 17.20 38.52 -7.08
N LEU A 33 16.16 38.43 -6.23
CA LEU A 33 15.26 37.26 -6.15
C LEU A 33 13.84 37.50 -6.69
N LEU A 34 13.62 38.55 -7.49
CA LEU A 34 12.31 38.85 -8.10
C LEU A 34 12.33 39.05 -9.64
N PRO A 35 12.83 38.11 -10.46
CA PRO A 35 12.38 38.01 -11.85
C PRO A 35 11.56 36.75 -12.16
N TYR A 36 11.23 35.91 -11.16
CA TYR A 36 10.43 34.69 -11.37
C TYR A 36 9.25 34.60 -10.41
N LEU A 37 8.43 35.65 -10.34
CA LEU A 37 7.03 35.43 -10.01
C LEU A 37 6.37 34.86 -11.26
N PRO A 38 5.89 33.60 -11.28
CA PRO A 38 5.06 33.15 -12.39
C PRO A 38 3.84 34.07 -12.41
N VAL A 39 3.63 34.73 -13.56
CA VAL A 39 2.34 35.34 -13.87
C VAL A 39 1.30 34.25 -13.68
N LEU A 40 0.48 34.37 -12.64
CA LEU A 40 -0.67 33.49 -12.45
C LEU A 40 -1.46 33.50 -13.76
N PRO A 41 -1.69 32.34 -14.41
CA PRO A 41 -2.51 32.33 -15.59
C PRO A 41 -3.89 32.84 -15.19
N SER A 42 -4.34 33.91 -15.84
CA SER A 42 -5.74 34.32 -15.82
C SER A 42 -6.60 33.10 -16.10
N SER A 43 -7.65 32.90 -15.29
CA SER A 43 -8.56 31.75 -15.33
C SER A 43 -8.93 31.35 -16.76
N GLN A 44 -8.17 30.42 -17.34
CA GLN A 44 -8.57 29.73 -18.55
C GLN A 44 -9.59 28.68 -18.18
N SER A 45 -10.63 28.59 -19.01
CA SER A 45 -11.80 27.74 -18.83
C SER A 45 -11.43 26.33 -18.33
N SER A 46 -12.15 25.89 -17.30
CA SER A 46 -12.02 24.63 -16.56
C SER A 46 -12.04 23.34 -17.41
N SER A 47 -12.38 23.43 -18.70
CA SER A 47 -12.35 22.30 -19.64
C SER A 47 -10.98 22.02 -20.26
N SER A 48 -10.06 22.99 -20.30
CA SER A 48 -8.71 22.79 -20.88
C SER A 48 -7.74 22.12 -19.91
N GLY A 49 -7.85 22.46 -18.62
CA GLY A 49 -7.01 21.91 -17.54
C GLY A 49 -7.29 20.44 -17.21
N SER A 50 -8.55 19.99 -17.30
CA SER A 50 -8.92 18.59 -17.03
C SER A 50 -8.39 17.63 -18.10
N ASN A 51 -8.48 18.02 -19.37
CA ASN A 51 -7.92 17.25 -20.49
C ASN A 51 -6.39 17.17 -20.42
N GLY A 52 -5.72 18.27 -20.06
CA GLY A 52 -4.27 18.29 -19.86
C GLY A 52 -3.83 17.38 -18.70
N ARG A 53 -4.53 17.40 -17.57
CA ARG A 53 -4.26 16.54 -16.41
C ARG A 53 -4.42 15.05 -16.75
N LEU A 54 -5.50 14.69 -17.45
CA LEU A 54 -5.74 13.30 -17.85
C LEU A 54 -4.69 12.81 -18.85
N ALA A 55 -4.27 13.66 -19.79
CA ALA A 55 -3.19 13.34 -20.73
C ALA A 55 -1.86 13.11 -20.00
N TRP A 56 -1.50 13.99 -19.06
CA TRP A 56 -0.31 13.83 -18.21
C TRP A 56 -0.37 12.54 -17.39
N LEU A 57 -1.50 12.24 -16.77
CA LEU A 57 -1.69 11.02 -15.97
C LEU A 57 -1.46 9.76 -16.83
N ARG A 58 -2.05 9.73 -18.04
CA ARG A 58 -1.85 8.63 -18.99
C ARG A 58 -0.39 8.47 -19.39
N GLU A 59 0.33 9.57 -19.61
CA GLU A 59 1.77 9.53 -19.94
C GLU A 59 2.59 8.97 -18.77
N ARG A 60 2.33 9.42 -17.53
CA ARG A 60 3.00 8.91 -16.33
C ARG A 60 2.77 7.41 -16.14
N ILE A 61 1.54 6.96 -16.34
CA ILE A 61 1.19 5.55 -16.22
C ILE A 61 1.84 4.72 -17.33
N ALA A 62 1.87 5.23 -18.57
CA ALA A 62 2.56 4.56 -19.67
C ALA A 62 4.07 4.40 -19.40
N LEU A 63 4.70 5.40 -18.77
CA LEU A 63 6.09 5.32 -18.34
C LEU A 63 6.29 4.25 -17.25
N SER A 64 5.40 4.21 -16.25
CA SER A 64 5.43 3.18 -15.20
C SER A 64 5.19 1.77 -15.75
N GLU A 65 4.27 1.59 -16.70
CA GLU A 65 4.06 0.32 -17.40
C GLU A 65 5.31 -0.14 -18.17
N LYS A 66 6.06 0.78 -18.78
CA LYS A 66 7.34 0.46 -19.45
C LYS A 66 8.38 -0.05 -18.46
N SER A 67 8.51 0.59 -17.29
CA SER A 67 9.41 0.18 -16.22
C SER A 67 9.04 -1.22 -15.68
N TRP A 68 7.76 -1.40 -15.34
CA TRP A 68 7.24 -2.68 -14.88
C TRP A 68 7.44 -3.80 -15.91
N LYS A 69 7.15 -3.55 -17.18
CA LYS A 69 7.33 -4.55 -18.24
C LYS A 69 8.79 -4.99 -18.37
N LYS A 70 9.73 -4.04 -18.30
CA LYS A 70 11.17 -4.35 -18.29
C LYS A 70 11.51 -5.26 -17.11
N SER A 71 10.98 -4.97 -15.92
CA SER A 71 11.19 -5.80 -14.72
C SER A 71 10.66 -7.22 -14.90
N VAL A 72 9.47 -7.39 -15.48
CA VAL A 72 8.89 -8.71 -15.81
C VAL A 72 9.80 -9.50 -16.75
N ASP A 73 10.29 -8.87 -17.81
CA ASP A 73 11.18 -9.52 -18.78
C ASP A 73 12.52 -9.91 -18.12
N GLN A 74 13.08 -9.06 -17.26
CA GLN A 74 14.31 -9.33 -16.50
C GLN A 74 14.13 -10.44 -15.46
N ARG A 75 12.99 -10.46 -14.74
CA ARG A 75 12.63 -11.52 -13.80
C ARG A 75 12.58 -12.88 -14.49
N ASP A 76 11.94 -12.96 -15.65
CA ASP A 76 11.85 -14.21 -16.41
C ASP A 76 13.24 -14.71 -16.86
N GLN A 77 14.08 -13.80 -17.36
CA GLN A 77 15.46 -14.12 -17.73
C GLN A 77 16.25 -14.62 -16.52
N MET A 78 16.25 -13.87 -15.41
CA MET A 78 16.97 -14.21 -14.19
C MET A 78 16.54 -15.59 -13.66
N ALA A 79 15.24 -15.86 -13.62
CA ALA A 79 14.71 -17.13 -13.14
C ALA A 79 15.18 -18.30 -14.02
N LYS A 80 15.07 -18.19 -15.35
CA LYS A 80 15.46 -19.25 -16.30
C LYS A 80 16.97 -19.52 -16.33
N THR A 81 17.80 -18.54 -15.98
CA THR A 81 19.26 -18.73 -15.88
C THR A 81 19.71 -19.44 -14.62
N HIS A 82 18.84 -19.56 -13.61
CA HIS A 82 19.18 -20.23 -12.38
C HIS A 82 19.20 -21.77 -12.57
N PRO A 83 20.23 -22.49 -12.10
CA PRO A 83 20.36 -23.94 -12.30
C PRO A 83 19.18 -24.74 -11.71
N ASP A 84 18.61 -24.27 -10.61
CA ASP A 84 17.52 -24.96 -9.92
C ASP A 84 16.12 -24.56 -10.41
N TYR A 85 16.00 -23.79 -11.50
CA TYR A 85 14.69 -23.38 -12.04
C TYR A 85 13.81 -24.60 -12.41
N PRO A 86 12.52 -24.66 -12.00
CA PRO A 86 11.71 -23.59 -11.40
C PRO A 86 11.70 -23.53 -9.86
N GLN A 87 12.55 -24.30 -9.17
CA GLN A 87 12.66 -24.38 -7.71
C GLN A 87 13.82 -23.51 -7.18
N VAL A 88 13.89 -22.24 -7.61
CA VAL A 88 14.92 -21.31 -7.15
C VAL A 88 14.80 -21.08 -5.64
N PRO A 89 15.88 -21.17 -4.84
CA PRO A 89 15.83 -20.89 -3.42
C PRO A 89 15.54 -19.40 -3.15
N PHE A 90 14.77 -19.11 -2.11
CA PHE A 90 14.40 -17.72 -1.77
C PHE A 90 15.55 -16.88 -1.23
N PHE A 91 16.39 -17.47 -0.39
CA PHE A 91 17.46 -16.76 0.31
C PHE A 91 18.78 -17.54 0.17
N PRO A 92 19.41 -17.54 -1.01
CA PRO A 92 20.69 -18.19 -1.19
C PRO A 92 21.77 -17.51 -0.33
N THR A 93 22.65 -18.31 0.29
CA THR A 93 23.71 -17.80 1.18
C THR A 93 25.03 -17.51 0.48
N ASP A 94 25.25 -18.05 -0.73
CA ASP A 94 26.43 -17.80 -1.54
C ASP A 94 26.21 -16.59 -2.46
N PHE A 95 26.48 -15.39 -1.93
CA PHE A 95 26.30 -14.12 -2.65
C PHE A 95 27.13 -14.02 -3.95
N LEU A 96 28.33 -14.60 -3.98
CA LEU A 96 29.19 -14.53 -5.17
C LEU A 96 28.61 -15.32 -6.33
N LYS A 97 27.85 -16.38 -6.02
CA LYS A 97 27.18 -17.20 -7.01
C LYS A 97 25.77 -16.70 -7.31
N TYR A 98 25.05 -16.23 -6.29
CA TYR A 98 23.64 -15.85 -6.36
C TYR A 98 23.41 -14.51 -5.63
N PRO A 99 23.70 -13.37 -6.28
CA PRO A 99 23.60 -12.05 -5.66
C PRO A 99 22.14 -11.53 -5.68
N PHE A 100 21.20 -12.32 -5.20
CA PHE A 100 19.78 -11.99 -5.18
C PHE A 100 19.05 -12.74 -4.05
N THR A 101 17.86 -12.26 -3.72
CA THR A 101 16.84 -12.91 -2.91
C THR A 101 15.55 -13.04 -3.73
N ILE A 102 14.54 -13.71 -3.18
CA ILE A 102 13.20 -13.74 -3.76
C ILE A 102 12.66 -12.35 -4.06
N TRP A 103 12.89 -11.36 -3.20
CA TRP A 103 12.36 -10.01 -3.37
C TRP A 103 12.98 -9.27 -4.55
N ASP A 104 14.20 -9.63 -4.96
CA ASP A 104 14.84 -9.08 -6.16
C ASP A 104 14.22 -9.59 -7.46
N PHE A 105 13.53 -10.72 -7.44
CA PHE A 105 12.71 -11.16 -8.58
C PHE A 105 11.44 -10.32 -8.71
N PHE A 106 10.89 -9.79 -7.61
CA PHE A 106 9.57 -9.17 -7.58
C PHE A 106 9.57 -7.70 -7.11
N PRO A 107 10.43 -6.82 -7.66
CA PRO A 107 10.53 -5.45 -7.18
C PRO A 107 9.31 -4.59 -7.54
N ALA A 108 9.02 -3.60 -6.69
CA ALA A 108 8.00 -2.56 -6.93
C ALA A 108 8.45 -1.53 -7.98
N THR A 109 8.40 -1.93 -9.25
CA THR A 109 8.95 -1.17 -10.39
C THR A 109 7.93 -0.31 -11.12
N TRP A 110 6.65 -0.38 -10.72
CA TRP A 110 5.61 0.49 -11.25
C TRP A 110 5.47 1.71 -10.34
N THR A 111 5.72 2.91 -10.85
CA THR A 111 5.64 4.12 -10.02
C THR A 111 4.22 4.65 -9.96
N CYS A 112 3.65 4.78 -8.76
CA CYS A 112 2.39 5.50 -8.53
C CYS A 112 2.49 6.93 -9.10
N PRO A 113 1.55 7.38 -9.94
CA PRO A 113 1.60 8.71 -10.53
C PRO A 113 1.18 9.83 -9.56
N HIS A 114 0.71 9.47 -8.35
CA HIS A 114 0.21 10.37 -7.32
C HIS A 114 1.11 10.39 -6.10
N ASP A 115 0.71 11.11 -5.05
CA ASP A 115 1.37 11.08 -3.76
C ASP A 115 1.38 9.66 -3.16
N PHE A 116 2.42 9.34 -2.39
CA PHE A 116 2.48 8.12 -1.59
C PHE A 116 2.62 8.53 -0.14
N GLN A 117 1.70 8.08 0.71
CA GLN A 117 1.68 8.47 2.12
C GLN A 117 1.57 7.24 3.01
N ARG A 118 2.27 7.28 4.14
CA ARG A 118 2.13 6.27 5.19
C ARG A 118 0.96 6.66 6.09
N VAL A 119 0.02 5.75 6.29
CA VAL A 119 -1.24 5.97 7.00
C VAL A 119 -1.32 4.98 8.16
N GLY A 120 -1.70 5.46 9.33
CA GLY A 120 -1.64 4.75 10.60
C GLY A 120 -0.35 5.06 11.38
N ARG A 121 -0.19 4.39 12.51
CA ARG A 121 0.93 4.66 13.43
C ARG A 121 2.29 4.32 12.80
N LEU A 122 3.34 4.97 13.27
CA LEU A 122 4.72 4.57 12.98
C LEU A 122 5.05 3.20 13.58
N GLY A 123 5.92 2.46 12.90
CA GLY A 123 6.18 1.05 13.21
C GLY A 123 5.07 0.15 12.67
N ASP A 124 4.90 -1.02 13.27
CA ASP A 124 3.94 -2.04 12.82
C ASP A 124 2.48 -1.54 12.78
N GLY A 125 1.68 -2.01 11.82
CA GLY A 125 0.24 -1.70 11.68
C GLY A 125 -0.11 -0.55 10.72
N GLY A 126 0.78 0.44 10.53
CA GLY A 126 0.58 1.47 9.50
C GLY A 126 0.89 0.93 8.10
N LYS A 127 0.17 1.39 7.07
CA LYS A 127 0.33 0.95 5.68
C LYS A 127 0.60 2.12 4.74
N TRP A 128 1.26 1.84 3.62
CA TRP A 128 1.49 2.83 2.57
C TRP A 128 0.29 2.89 1.60
N VAL A 129 -0.10 4.10 1.19
CA VAL A 129 -1.25 4.35 0.31
C VAL A 129 -0.83 5.22 -0.88
N CYS A 130 -1.12 4.74 -2.09
CA CYS A 130 -0.98 5.53 -3.32
C CYS A 130 -2.20 6.44 -3.48
N GLY A 131 -1.97 7.71 -3.78
CA GLY A 131 -2.98 8.73 -4.10
C GLY A 131 -3.85 9.17 -2.93
N MET A 132 -3.31 9.22 -1.71
CA MET A 132 -4.09 9.57 -0.52
C MET A 132 -4.81 10.91 -0.67
N SER A 133 -4.15 11.92 -1.25
CA SER A 133 -4.76 13.22 -1.54
C SER A 133 -6.02 13.15 -2.42
N LEU A 134 -6.12 12.14 -3.30
CA LEU A 134 -7.29 11.92 -4.13
C LEU A 134 -8.45 11.34 -3.33
N TYR A 135 -8.17 10.38 -2.44
CA TYR A 135 -9.18 9.81 -1.54
C TYR A 135 -9.78 10.90 -0.64
N GLU A 136 -8.95 11.76 -0.05
CA GLU A 136 -9.37 12.89 0.79
C GLU A 136 -10.28 13.88 0.05
N SER A 137 -10.06 14.06 -1.25
CA SER A 137 -10.84 14.99 -2.07
C SER A 137 -12.27 14.53 -2.35
N ILE A 138 -12.62 13.28 -2.03
CA ILE A 138 -13.92 12.70 -2.30
C ILE A 138 -14.92 13.15 -1.22
N PRO A 139 -15.97 13.91 -1.60
CA PRO A 139 -16.95 14.39 -0.63
C PRO A 139 -17.68 13.23 0.06
N ALA A 140 -18.03 13.42 1.34
CA ALA A 140 -18.87 12.46 2.05
C ALA A 140 -20.22 12.30 1.35
N PRO A 141 -20.69 11.06 1.08
CA PRO A 141 -22.09 10.83 0.73
C PRO A 141 -22.97 11.10 1.95
N THR A 142 -24.29 11.18 1.74
CA THR A 142 -25.24 11.29 2.85
C THR A 142 -25.30 9.97 3.61
N PHE A 143 -24.59 9.88 4.74
CA PHE A 143 -24.69 8.72 5.62
C PHE A 143 -25.94 8.84 6.52
N PRO A 144 -26.66 7.74 6.78
CA PRO A 144 -27.70 7.70 7.81
C PRO A 144 -27.12 8.11 9.18
N SER A 145 -27.84 8.93 9.96
CA SER A 145 -27.34 9.51 11.21
C SER A 145 -27.21 8.50 12.37
N ILE A 146 -26.31 8.80 13.30
CA ILE A 146 -25.95 8.01 14.50
C ILE A 146 -27.16 7.57 15.35
N ASP A 147 -28.24 8.37 15.38
CA ASP A 147 -29.43 8.05 16.19
C ASP A 147 -30.26 6.88 15.64
N SER A 148 -29.99 6.45 14.40
CA SER A 148 -30.64 5.29 13.78
C SER A 148 -29.86 3.96 13.97
N GLU A 149 -28.76 3.96 14.74
CA GLU A 149 -27.72 2.92 14.69
C GLU A 149 -27.77 1.82 15.75
N LYS A 150 -28.75 1.79 16.66
CA LYS A 150 -28.81 0.69 17.65
C LYS A 150 -29.06 -0.70 17.04
N SER A 151 -29.33 -0.78 15.74
CA SER A 151 -29.55 -2.04 15.03
C SER A 151 -29.17 -1.92 13.56
N ARG A 152 -27.92 -2.17 13.18
CA ARG A 152 -27.61 -2.60 11.81
C ARG A 152 -26.87 -3.93 11.80
N GLU A 153 -27.69 -4.98 11.89
CA GLU A 153 -27.45 -6.30 11.30
C GLU A 153 -27.79 -6.32 9.79
N THR A 154 -28.10 -5.18 9.16
CA THR A 154 -28.56 -5.11 7.76
C THR A 154 -27.60 -4.34 6.86
N SER A 155 -27.29 -4.96 5.71
CA SER A 155 -26.36 -4.55 4.66
C SER A 155 -26.62 -3.14 4.12
N ALA A 156 -25.56 -2.44 3.72
CA ALA A 156 -25.64 -1.12 3.09
C ALA A 156 -26.39 -1.19 1.74
N THR A 157 -27.24 -0.19 1.44
CA THR A 157 -27.91 -0.12 0.14
C THR A 157 -27.03 0.60 -0.90
N PRO A 158 -27.14 0.27 -2.21
CA PRO A 158 -26.30 0.86 -3.28
C PRO A 158 -26.36 2.39 -3.42
N ALA A 159 -27.40 3.04 -2.90
CA ALA A 159 -27.56 4.50 -2.95
C ALA A 159 -26.69 5.26 -1.92
N ASP A 160 -26.04 4.54 -0.98
CA ASP A 160 -25.21 5.06 0.11
C ASP A 160 -23.68 4.87 -0.12
N ALA A 161 -23.27 4.67 -1.38
CA ALA A 161 -21.95 4.15 -1.71
C ALA A 161 -20.82 5.18 -1.49
N GLY A 162 -20.32 5.23 -0.25
CA GLY A 162 -18.98 5.73 0.04
C GLY A 162 -17.89 4.81 -0.51
N LEU A 163 -16.64 5.14 -0.23
CA LEU A 163 -15.48 4.32 -0.62
C LEU A 163 -15.40 3.08 0.26
N VAL A 164 -15.29 1.91 -0.37
CA VAL A 164 -15.28 0.61 0.30
C VAL A 164 -13.86 0.22 0.63
N ILE A 165 -13.56 0.11 1.92
CA ILE A 165 -12.28 -0.38 2.42
C ILE A 165 -12.51 -1.69 3.15
N TYR A 166 -11.80 -2.74 2.76
CA TYR A 166 -11.77 -4.00 3.49
C TYR A 166 -10.45 -4.12 4.21
N SER A 167 -10.48 -4.52 5.48
CA SER A 167 -9.28 -4.72 6.30
C SER A 167 -9.34 -6.06 7.02
N PHE A 168 -8.35 -6.91 6.75
CA PHE A 168 -8.21 -8.24 7.33
C PHE A 168 -6.98 -8.29 8.24
N GLY A 169 -7.13 -8.94 9.39
CA GLY A 169 -6.09 -9.03 10.41
C GLY A 169 -5.87 -7.68 11.09
N ILE A 170 -6.81 -7.38 12.00
CA ILE A 170 -6.79 -6.13 12.76
C ILE A 170 -5.86 -6.27 13.96
N ASN A 171 -5.85 -7.44 14.62
CA ASN A 171 -5.04 -7.80 15.78
C ASN A 171 -5.06 -6.73 16.89
N GLY A 172 -6.20 -6.03 17.05
CA GLY A 172 -6.36 -4.94 18.01
C GLY A 172 -5.61 -3.64 17.68
N GLU A 173 -4.92 -3.57 16.54
CA GLU A 173 -4.27 -2.38 16.00
C GLU A 173 -5.16 -1.81 14.88
N SER A 174 -5.81 -0.67 15.12
CA SER A 174 -6.70 -0.05 14.13
C SER A 174 -6.27 1.36 13.74
N SER A 175 -4.97 1.66 13.79
CA SER A 175 -4.47 3.01 13.50
C SER A 175 -4.63 3.38 12.03
N PHE A 176 -4.41 2.43 11.11
CA PHE A 176 -4.65 2.62 9.69
C PHE A 176 -6.12 2.97 9.43
N GLU A 177 -7.05 2.16 9.96
CA GLU A 177 -8.48 2.37 9.75
C GLU A 177 -8.96 3.68 10.39
N ALA A 178 -8.44 4.01 11.58
CA ALA A 178 -8.74 5.27 12.25
C ALA A 178 -8.32 6.49 11.44
N GLU A 179 -7.10 6.49 10.91
CA GLU A 179 -6.58 7.61 10.12
C GLU A 179 -7.28 7.71 8.75
N MET A 180 -7.60 6.58 8.10
CA MET A 180 -8.43 6.58 6.89
C MET A 180 -9.81 7.20 7.13
N LEU A 181 -10.47 6.86 8.24
CA LEU A 181 -11.75 7.47 8.61
C LEU A 181 -11.59 8.97 8.89
N GLU A 182 -10.56 9.38 9.61
CA GLU A 182 -10.31 10.78 9.92
C GLU A 182 -10.14 11.64 8.66
N ARG A 183 -9.33 11.16 7.71
CA ARG A 183 -8.90 11.93 6.54
C ARG A 183 -9.83 11.81 5.34
N VAL A 184 -10.52 10.68 5.20
CA VAL A 184 -11.36 10.36 4.03
C VAL A 184 -12.84 10.36 4.44
N PRO A 185 -13.57 11.45 4.17
CA PRO A 185 -14.97 11.57 4.58
C PRO A 185 -15.87 10.53 3.94
N ALA A 186 -15.56 10.12 2.71
CA ALA A 186 -16.32 9.10 1.99
C ALA A 186 -16.04 7.66 2.44
N ALA A 187 -15.01 7.40 3.26
CA ALA A 187 -14.61 6.03 3.59
C ALA A 187 -15.63 5.31 4.49
N ARG A 188 -15.87 4.04 4.16
CA ARG A 188 -16.54 3.04 5.00
C ARG A 188 -15.65 1.80 5.08
N ILE A 189 -15.49 1.25 6.27
CA ILE A 189 -14.50 0.20 6.52
C ILE A 189 -15.15 -1.07 7.07
N TRP A 190 -14.90 -2.19 6.39
CA TRP A 190 -15.27 -3.53 6.85
C TRP A 190 -14.04 -4.25 7.37
N GLY A 191 -14.05 -4.57 8.66
CA GLY A 191 -12.98 -5.22 9.39
C GLY A 191 -13.29 -6.68 9.68
N TYR A 192 -12.29 -7.53 9.49
CA TYR A 192 -12.40 -8.96 9.64
C TYR A 192 -11.21 -9.52 10.41
N ASP A 193 -11.48 -10.13 11.54
CA ASP A 193 -10.46 -10.79 12.35
C ASP A 193 -11.11 -11.77 13.32
N PHE A 194 -10.72 -13.04 13.28
CA PHE A 194 -11.25 -14.05 14.19
C PHE A 194 -10.61 -14.05 15.59
N SER A 195 -9.46 -13.39 15.76
CA SER A 195 -8.65 -13.42 16.99
C SER A 195 -9.09 -12.36 18.02
N VAL A 196 -9.79 -11.32 17.58
CA VAL A 196 -10.26 -10.22 18.43
C VAL A 196 -11.78 -10.09 18.42
N ASP A 197 -12.33 -9.43 19.44
CA ASP A 197 -13.78 -9.21 19.57
C ASP A 197 -14.28 -7.92 18.90
N GLY A 198 -13.37 -7.12 18.34
CA GLY A 198 -13.73 -5.86 17.69
C GLY A 198 -12.54 -5.02 17.28
N TRP A 199 -12.84 -3.80 16.85
CA TRP A 199 -11.85 -2.77 16.51
C TRP A 199 -10.94 -2.41 17.69
N GLY A 200 -9.71 -2.02 17.35
CA GLY A 200 -8.78 -1.39 18.28
C GLY A 200 -9.32 -0.06 18.83
N LYS A 201 -8.75 0.39 19.95
CA LYS A 201 -9.16 1.63 20.65
C LYS A 201 -8.89 2.91 19.83
N GLN A 202 -8.13 2.80 18.75
CA GLN A 202 -7.73 3.87 17.85
C GLN A 202 -8.93 4.48 17.10
N ILE A 203 -9.99 3.70 16.81
CA ILE A 203 -11.18 4.23 16.13
C ILE A 203 -12.10 4.93 17.15
N PRO A 204 -12.26 6.26 17.07
CA PRO A 204 -13.10 7.01 18.00
C PRO A 204 -14.58 6.71 17.76
N THR A 205 -15.39 6.82 18.82
CA THR A 205 -16.85 6.57 18.77
C THR A 205 -17.56 7.37 17.69
N SER A 206 -17.12 8.61 17.44
CA SER A 206 -17.68 9.49 16.39
C SER A 206 -17.57 8.91 14.98
N GLN A 207 -16.63 7.98 14.73
CA GLN A 207 -16.39 7.40 13.40
C GLN A 207 -16.99 5.99 13.24
N ARG A 208 -17.50 5.38 14.31
CA ARG A 208 -18.01 3.99 14.29
C ARG A 208 -19.21 3.78 13.37
N HIS A 209 -19.97 4.82 13.08
CA HIS A 209 -21.09 4.77 12.13
C HIS A 209 -20.68 4.38 10.70
N ARG A 210 -19.39 4.50 10.37
CA ARG A 210 -18.82 4.13 9.08
C ARG A 210 -18.03 2.83 9.12
N THR A 211 -18.08 2.09 10.23
CA THR A 211 -17.30 0.85 10.40
C THR A 211 -18.20 -0.37 10.65
N PHE A 212 -17.76 -1.51 10.15
CA PHE A 212 -18.48 -2.78 10.23
C PHE A 212 -17.48 -3.86 10.60
N PHE A 213 -17.67 -4.55 11.73
CA PHE A 213 -16.74 -5.59 12.17
C PHE A 213 -17.41 -6.95 12.17
N LYS A 214 -16.73 -7.97 11.66
CA LYS A 214 -17.17 -9.37 11.72
C LYS A 214 -16.00 -10.26 12.19
N LYS A 215 -16.24 -11.05 13.24
CA LYS A 215 -15.24 -11.95 13.83
C LYS A 215 -15.05 -13.22 13.00
N VAL A 216 -14.36 -13.12 11.87
CA VAL A 216 -14.15 -14.22 10.90
C VAL A 216 -12.74 -14.17 10.30
N GLY A 217 -12.24 -15.30 9.83
CA GLY A 217 -11.02 -15.39 9.04
C GLY A 217 -11.25 -15.30 7.55
N LEU A 218 -10.21 -14.89 6.82
CA LEU A 218 -10.17 -14.94 5.35
C LEU A 218 -9.44 -16.22 4.93
N GLY A 219 -10.02 -16.97 4.01
CA GLY A 219 -9.43 -18.24 3.57
C GLY A 219 -9.82 -18.67 2.17
N LYS A 220 -9.34 -19.86 1.81
CA LYS A 220 -9.56 -20.50 0.50
C LYS A 220 -11.02 -20.80 0.20
N GLU A 221 -11.76 -21.26 1.22
CA GLU A 221 -13.12 -21.77 1.09
C GLU A 221 -13.97 -21.31 2.28
N ASP A 222 -15.28 -21.23 2.05
CA ASP A 222 -16.24 -20.86 3.09
C ASP A 222 -16.41 -22.01 4.09
N LYS A 223 -15.93 -21.81 5.32
CA LYS A 223 -16.10 -22.70 6.48
C LYS A 223 -16.87 -21.97 7.57
N HIS A 224 -18.15 -21.73 7.31
CA HIS A 224 -18.99 -20.95 8.24
C HIS A 224 -19.19 -21.65 9.58
N ASP A 225 -19.16 -22.99 9.60
CA ASP A 225 -19.39 -23.80 10.79
C ASP A 225 -18.11 -24.17 11.56
N SER A 226 -16.92 -23.73 11.09
CA SER A 226 -15.68 -23.99 11.81
C SER A 226 -15.48 -23.03 12.99
N SER A 227 -14.61 -23.41 13.92
CA SER A 227 -14.19 -22.55 15.03
C SER A 227 -12.67 -22.33 14.95
N PRO A 228 -12.20 -21.14 14.52
CA PRO A 228 -12.98 -19.99 14.08
C PRO A 228 -13.60 -20.18 12.67
N PRO A 229 -14.64 -19.40 12.31
CA PRO A 229 -15.26 -19.46 10.99
C PRO A 229 -14.40 -18.74 9.94
N PHE A 230 -14.30 -19.31 8.74
CA PHE A 230 -13.58 -18.73 7.60
C PHE A 230 -14.51 -18.44 6.42
N TYR A 231 -14.23 -17.33 5.73
CA TYR A 231 -14.97 -16.85 4.58
C TYR A 231 -14.02 -16.56 3.42
N THR A 232 -14.53 -16.67 2.20
CA THR A 232 -13.85 -16.20 1.00
C THR A 232 -14.15 -14.72 0.75
N LEU A 233 -13.22 -14.01 0.11
CA LEU A 233 -13.42 -12.59 -0.22
C LEU A 233 -14.66 -12.36 -1.12
N PRO A 234 -14.93 -13.18 -2.16
CA PRO A 234 -16.16 -13.06 -2.95
C PRO A 234 -17.45 -13.21 -2.12
N THR A 235 -17.48 -14.13 -1.14
CA THR A 235 -18.64 -14.31 -0.26
C THR A 235 -18.86 -13.07 0.62
N LEU A 236 -17.81 -12.51 1.20
CA LEU A 236 -17.91 -11.27 1.99
C LEU A 236 -18.38 -10.07 1.15
N MET A 237 -17.85 -9.93 -0.07
CA MET A 237 -18.33 -8.91 -1.01
C MET A 237 -19.82 -9.08 -1.32
N LYS A 238 -20.26 -10.31 -1.56
CA LYS A 238 -21.68 -10.63 -1.83
C LYS A 238 -22.58 -10.35 -0.62
N GLU A 239 -22.19 -10.73 0.58
CA GLU A 239 -22.95 -10.46 1.82
C GLU A 239 -23.16 -8.96 2.05
N ASN A 240 -22.14 -8.17 1.73
CA ASN A 240 -22.19 -6.72 1.85
C ASN A 240 -22.81 -6.02 0.63
N ASN A 241 -23.19 -6.78 -0.40
CA ASN A 241 -23.68 -6.25 -1.67
C ASN A 241 -22.69 -5.27 -2.33
N HIS A 242 -21.40 -5.59 -2.29
CA HIS A 242 -20.33 -4.83 -2.90
C HIS A 242 -19.85 -5.51 -4.19
N GLU A 243 -19.82 -4.75 -5.27
CA GLU A 243 -19.25 -5.21 -6.55
C GLU A 243 -17.79 -4.79 -6.73
N TYR A 244 -17.27 -3.92 -5.85
CA TYR A 244 -15.97 -3.29 -5.99
C TYR A 244 -15.39 -2.89 -4.62
N ILE A 245 -14.06 -2.98 -4.48
CA ILE A 245 -13.31 -2.57 -3.29
C ILE A 245 -12.32 -1.46 -3.67
N ASP A 246 -12.38 -0.30 -3.04
CA ASP A 246 -11.45 0.79 -3.31
C ASP A 246 -10.05 0.50 -2.76
N ILE A 247 -9.99 -0.02 -1.53
CA ILE A 247 -8.75 -0.40 -0.85
C ILE A 247 -8.95 -1.72 -0.11
N LEU A 248 -8.09 -2.70 -0.37
CA LEU A 248 -8.04 -3.97 0.33
C LEU A 248 -6.75 -4.07 1.15
N LYS A 249 -6.86 -4.08 2.49
CA LYS A 249 -5.76 -4.40 3.40
C LYS A 249 -5.84 -5.88 3.81
N ILE A 250 -4.77 -6.64 3.57
CA ILE A 250 -4.63 -8.04 4.02
C ILE A 250 -3.36 -8.15 4.85
N ASP A 251 -3.52 -8.43 6.13
CA ASP A 251 -2.41 -8.62 7.05
C ASP A 251 -2.70 -9.85 7.92
N ILE A 252 -2.62 -11.03 7.30
CA ILE A 252 -3.05 -12.29 7.90
C ILE A 252 -1.95 -13.34 7.80
N GLU A 253 -1.88 -14.22 8.78
CA GLU A 253 -0.77 -15.17 8.94
C GLU A 253 -0.90 -16.37 7.98
N GLY A 254 -0.38 -16.24 6.75
CA GLY A 254 -0.14 -17.36 5.83
C GLY A 254 -1.31 -17.79 4.91
N SER A 255 -2.50 -17.18 5.04
CA SER A 255 -3.67 -17.49 4.20
C SER A 255 -3.84 -16.58 2.97
N GLU A 256 -2.93 -15.64 2.75
CA GLU A 256 -3.03 -14.57 1.75
C GLU A 256 -3.08 -15.11 0.33
N TYR A 257 -2.21 -16.07 0.02
CA TYR A 257 -2.12 -16.64 -1.32
C TYR A 257 -3.38 -17.39 -1.71
N ASP A 258 -3.87 -18.25 -0.81
CA ASP A 258 -5.05 -19.06 -1.05
C ASP A 258 -6.32 -18.18 -1.10
N ALA A 259 -6.40 -17.16 -0.26
CA ALA A 259 -7.47 -16.17 -0.32
C ALA A 259 -7.50 -15.42 -1.65
N LEU A 260 -6.33 -14.97 -2.14
CA LEU A 260 -6.23 -14.29 -3.43
C LEU A 260 -6.35 -15.23 -4.63
N ASP A 261 -6.00 -16.51 -4.51
CA ASP A 261 -6.30 -17.53 -5.53
C ASP A 261 -7.80 -17.65 -5.74
N THR A 262 -8.56 -17.85 -4.66
CA THR A 262 -10.03 -17.92 -4.71
C THR A 262 -10.64 -16.63 -5.26
N PHE A 263 -10.09 -15.47 -4.86
CA PHE A 263 -10.55 -14.20 -5.41
C PHE A 263 -10.26 -14.08 -6.91
N MET A 264 -9.05 -14.41 -7.36
CA MET A 264 -8.71 -14.39 -8.78
C MET A 264 -9.56 -15.37 -9.59
N ASP A 265 -9.85 -16.57 -9.05
CA ASP A 265 -10.73 -17.57 -9.69
C ASP A 265 -12.14 -17.02 -9.93
N ALA A 266 -12.71 -16.30 -8.95
CA ALA A 266 -14.06 -15.74 -9.04
C ALA A 266 -14.22 -14.69 -10.15
N PHE A 267 -13.14 -14.04 -10.56
CA PHE A 267 -13.12 -13.00 -11.59
C PHE A 267 -12.38 -13.41 -12.86
N ASP A 268 -11.86 -14.65 -12.91
CA ASP A 268 -11.21 -15.17 -14.11
C ASP A 268 -12.26 -15.43 -15.20
N GLY A 269 -12.09 -14.79 -16.37
CA GLY A 269 -13.05 -14.86 -17.47
C GLY A 269 -14.07 -13.72 -17.52
N ILE A 270 -14.15 -12.86 -16.50
CA ILE A 270 -14.96 -11.62 -16.55
C ILE A 270 -14.22 -10.60 -17.40
N LYS A 271 -14.50 -10.62 -18.70
CA LYS A 271 -13.86 -9.71 -19.66
C LYS A 271 -14.42 -8.31 -19.50
N THR A 272 -13.54 -7.35 -19.22
CA THR A 272 -13.84 -5.93 -19.45
C THR A 272 -14.13 -5.69 -20.93
N ALA A 273 -14.60 -4.49 -21.30
CA ALA A 273 -14.77 -4.10 -22.71
C ALA A 273 -13.48 -4.29 -23.56
N SER A 274 -12.31 -4.33 -22.91
CA SER A 274 -11.01 -4.60 -23.53
C SER A 274 -10.69 -6.11 -23.74
N GLY A 275 -11.60 -7.00 -23.33
CA GLY A 275 -11.43 -8.45 -23.47
C GLY A 275 -10.56 -9.12 -22.40
N LYS A 276 -10.06 -8.38 -21.40
CA LYS A 276 -9.18 -8.87 -20.34
C LYS A 276 -9.88 -8.89 -18.98
N SER A 277 -9.60 -9.92 -18.17
CA SER A 277 -10.00 -10.00 -16.77
C SER A 277 -9.28 -8.91 -15.96
N VAL A 278 -10.03 -8.13 -15.18
CA VAL A 278 -9.51 -7.11 -14.26
C VAL A 278 -10.18 -7.33 -12.91
N LEU A 279 -9.40 -7.39 -11.84
CA LEU A 279 -9.96 -7.52 -10.49
C LEU A 279 -10.76 -6.25 -10.14
N PRO A 280 -11.93 -6.36 -9.47
CA PRO A 280 -12.72 -5.21 -9.05
C PRO A 280 -12.15 -4.58 -7.78
N ILE A 281 -10.86 -4.28 -7.78
CA ILE A 281 -10.13 -3.68 -6.66
C ILE A 281 -9.24 -2.55 -7.15
N GLY A 282 -9.25 -1.42 -6.45
CA GLY A 282 -8.43 -0.25 -6.79
C GLY A 282 -6.97 -0.38 -6.38
N GLN A 283 -6.72 -0.66 -5.10
CA GLN A 283 -5.40 -0.98 -4.58
C GLN A 283 -5.46 -2.04 -3.46
N VAL A 284 -4.38 -2.80 -3.32
CA VAL A 284 -4.19 -3.82 -2.29
C VAL A 284 -2.96 -3.47 -1.46
N MET A 285 -3.09 -3.47 -0.15
CA MET A 285 -1.99 -3.39 0.83
C MET A 285 -1.91 -4.76 1.49
N ILE A 286 -0.82 -5.48 1.30
CA ILE A 286 -0.73 -6.87 1.72
C ILE A 286 0.61 -7.14 2.38
N GLU A 287 0.61 -7.74 3.57
CA GLU A 287 1.80 -8.42 4.08
C GLU A 287 1.85 -9.81 3.44
N LEU A 288 3.00 -10.16 2.85
CA LEU A 288 3.24 -11.48 2.28
C LEU A 288 4.14 -12.29 3.20
N HIS A 289 3.61 -13.41 3.66
CA HIS A 289 4.36 -14.41 4.40
C HIS A 289 4.96 -15.47 3.45
N LEU A 290 6.28 -15.67 3.45
CA LEU A 290 6.93 -16.82 2.75
C LEU A 290 7.00 -18.09 3.63
N GLY A 291 6.27 -18.08 4.74
CA GLY A 291 6.14 -19.14 5.74
C GLY A 291 4.70 -19.18 6.27
N ASP A 292 4.40 -20.13 7.15
CA ASP A 292 3.08 -20.23 7.81
C ASP A 292 2.97 -19.36 9.08
N GLY A 293 3.94 -18.47 9.31
CA GLY A 293 4.01 -17.59 10.49
C GLY A 293 4.34 -18.31 11.81
N VAL A 294 4.37 -19.65 11.82
CA VAL A 294 4.47 -20.47 13.04
C VAL A 294 5.75 -21.31 13.06
N HIS A 295 6.14 -21.89 11.92
CA HIS A 295 7.26 -22.81 11.80
C HIS A 295 8.41 -22.17 11.03
N LEU A 296 9.20 -21.30 11.66
CA LEU A 296 10.22 -20.53 10.93
C LEU A 296 11.49 -21.34 10.55
N ASP A 297 11.70 -22.50 11.17
CA ASP A 297 12.97 -23.23 11.11
C ASP A 297 13.14 -24.13 9.85
N GLY A 298 12.09 -24.24 9.02
CA GLY A 298 12.12 -25.02 7.77
C GLY A 298 12.54 -24.22 6.54
N PRO A 299 12.99 -24.87 5.44
CA PRO A 299 13.35 -24.20 4.19
C PRO A 299 12.20 -23.41 3.56
N ASN A 300 10.94 -23.79 3.83
CA ASN A 300 9.73 -23.05 3.44
C ASN A 300 8.98 -22.46 4.65
N ALA A 301 9.60 -22.43 5.83
CA ALA A 301 8.95 -22.04 7.09
C ALA A 301 7.51 -22.58 7.29
N GLY A 302 7.27 -23.87 7.05
CA GLY A 302 5.93 -24.47 7.17
C GLY A 302 4.93 -24.10 6.07
N ALA A 303 5.25 -23.16 5.17
CA ALA A 303 4.41 -22.83 4.02
C ALA A 303 4.55 -23.83 2.87
N ASN A 304 3.45 -24.04 2.14
CA ASN A 304 3.43 -24.75 0.86
C ASN A 304 3.71 -23.80 -0.33
N VAL A 305 4.58 -22.80 -0.15
CA VAL A 305 4.86 -21.76 -1.16
C VAL A 305 6.32 -21.77 -1.59
N GLY A 306 6.64 -22.58 -2.60
CA GLY A 306 7.94 -22.51 -3.30
C GLY A 306 7.96 -21.45 -4.40
N PHE A 307 9.13 -21.19 -4.97
CA PHE A 307 9.35 -20.17 -6.02
C PHE A 307 8.41 -20.30 -7.21
N ASP A 308 8.23 -21.51 -7.75
CA ASP A 308 7.33 -21.73 -8.89
C ASP A 308 5.89 -21.32 -8.57
N ARG A 309 5.36 -21.69 -7.38
CA ARG A 309 4.02 -21.29 -6.93
C ARG A 309 3.93 -19.78 -6.76
N PHE A 310 4.86 -19.18 -6.02
CA PHE A 310 4.89 -17.74 -5.76
C PHE A 310 4.92 -16.95 -7.06
N ARG A 311 5.81 -17.31 -7.99
CA ARG A 311 5.94 -16.66 -9.30
C ARG A 311 4.65 -16.74 -10.11
N LYS A 312 4.06 -17.93 -10.23
CA LYS A 312 2.82 -18.13 -11.00
C LYS A 312 1.66 -17.31 -10.43
N TRP A 313 1.56 -17.27 -9.11
CA TRP A 313 0.57 -16.49 -8.38
C TRP A 313 0.76 -14.98 -8.60
N TRP A 314 1.98 -14.47 -8.44
CA TRP A 314 2.31 -13.08 -8.69
C TRP A 314 2.00 -12.64 -10.13
N GLU A 315 2.45 -13.43 -11.10
CA GLU A 315 2.21 -13.15 -12.52
C GLU A 315 0.72 -13.21 -12.86
N ARG A 316 -0.10 -13.97 -12.11
CA ARG A 316 -1.55 -13.99 -12.26
C ARG A 316 -2.18 -12.68 -11.83
N LEU A 317 -1.80 -12.14 -10.68
CA LEU A 317 -2.23 -10.82 -10.21
C LEU A 317 -1.86 -9.73 -11.23
N GLU A 318 -0.63 -9.76 -11.74
CA GLU A 318 -0.17 -8.84 -12.78
C GLU A 318 -1.01 -8.91 -14.07
N ARG A 319 -1.35 -10.14 -14.51
CA ARG A 319 -2.23 -10.34 -15.66
C ARG A 319 -3.62 -9.76 -15.42
N MET A 320 -4.12 -9.81 -14.18
CA MET A 320 -5.42 -9.28 -13.78
C MET A 320 -5.42 -7.80 -13.38
N GLY A 321 -4.34 -7.07 -13.67
CA GLY A 321 -4.28 -5.60 -13.61
C GLY A 321 -3.41 -5.03 -12.49
N MET A 322 -3.00 -5.85 -11.53
CA MET A 322 -2.22 -5.38 -10.38
C MET A 322 -0.78 -5.05 -10.78
N ARG A 323 -0.22 -4.00 -10.16
CA ARG A 323 1.16 -3.59 -10.34
C ARG A 323 1.82 -3.31 -8.99
N PRO A 324 3.02 -3.83 -8.74
CA PRO A 324 3.75 -3.55 -7.52
C PRO A 324 4.27 -2.12 -7.50
N ALA A 325 3.74 -1.33 -6.57
CA ALA A 325 3.94 0.11 -6.48
C ALA A 325 4.75 0.54 -5.26
N TRP A 326 4.75 -0.27 -4.21
CA TRP A 326 5.58 -0.08 -3.02
C TRP A 326 5.94 -1.42 -2.39
N ILE A 327 7.07 -1.42 -1.67
CA ILE A 327 7.55 -2.55 -0.88
C ILE A 327 8.15 -2.02 0.44
N GLU A 328 7.79 -2.63 1.56
CA GLU A 328 8.39 -2.37 2.87
C GLU A 328 8.73 -3.72 3.53
N ILE A 329 10.02 -3.95 3.82
CA ILE A 329 10.46 -5.18 4.49
C ILE A 329 10.03 -5.11 5.96
N ASN A 330 9.38 -6.16 6.47
CA ASN A 330 9.07 -6.24 7.88
C ASN A 330 10.35 -6.49 8.69
N LEU A 331 10.86 -5.43 9.32
CA LEU A 331 12.09 -5.50 10.10
C LEU A 331 11.93 -6.32 11.38
N PHE A 332 10.72 -6.47 11.94
CA PHE A 332 10.50 -7.32 13.12
C PHE A 332 10.72 -8.80 12.81
N ALA A 333 10.28 -9.27 11.65
CA ALA A 333 10.56 -10.62 11.17
C ALA A 333 12.08 -10.92 11.08
N VAL A 334 12.90 -9.88 10.87
CA VAL A 334 14.37 -9.98 10.77
C VAL A 334 15.09 -9.80 12.12
N THR A 335 14.51 -9.05 13.05
CA THR A 335 15.22 -8.57 14.26
C THR A 335 14.79 -9.21 15.57
N LEU A 336 13.63 -9.87 15.62
CA LEU A 336 13.14 -10.52 16.84
C LEU A 336 13.84 -11.86 17.15
N GLY A 337 14.47 -12.48 16.16
CA GLY A 337 15.21 -13.73 16.31
C GLY A 337 16.57 -13.55 17.02
N ARG A 338 17.09 -14.63 17.62
CA ARG A 338 18.45 -14.63 18.21
C ARG A 338 19.55 -14.75 17.17
N ASP A 339 19.24 -15.33 16.01
CA ASP A 339 20.13 -15.53 14.88
C ASP A 339 19.69 -14.67 13.69
N LYS A 340 20.54 -14.56 12.65
CA LYS A 340 20.13 -13.91 11.39
C LYS A 340 18.93 -14.65 10.81
N SER A 341 17.80 -13.99 10.71
CA SER A 341 16.62 -14.50 10.00
C SER A 341 16.51 -13.90 8.61
N ASP A 342 15.98 -14.70 7.70
CA ASP A 342 15.60 -14.24 6.36
C ASP A 342 14.42 -13.25 6.46
N PRO A 343 14.32 -12.24 5.58
CA PRO A 343 13.17 -11.33 5.53
C PRO A 343 11.96 -12.04 4.93
N ARG A 344 11.30 -12.92 5.69
CA ARG A 344 10.20 -13.78 5.21
C ARG A 344 8.83 -13.11 5.19
N CYS A 345 8.70 -11.96 5.86
CA CYS A 345 7.49 -11.13 5.85
C CYS A 345 7.82 -9.81 5.14
N THR A 346 6.99 -9.41 4.19
CA THR A 346 7.21 -8.18 3.43
C THR A 346 5.89 -7.59 3.00
N GLU A 347 5.72 -6.29 3.25
CA GLU A 347 4.55 -5.56 2.83
C GLU A 347 4.69 -5.08 1.38
N TYR A 348 3.62 -5.24 0.62
CA TYR A 348 3.47 -4.68 -0.72
C TYR A 348 2.25 -3.79 -0.81
N VAL A 349 2.37 -2.75 -1.62
CA VAL A 349 1.21 -2.04 -2.17
C VAL A 349 1.11 -2.35 -3.65
N TRP A 350 -0.04 -2.88 -4.06
CA TRP A 350 -0.40 -3.09 -5.45
C TRP A 350 -1.46 -2.12 -5.88
N VAL A 351 -1.26 -1.52 -7.05
CA VAL A 351 -2.23 -0.63 -7.68
C VAL A 351 -2.78 -1.31 -8.92
N ASN A 352 -4.10 -1.25 -9.12
CA ASN A 352 -4.72 -1.77 -10.33
C ASN A 352 -4.54 -0.78 -11.48
N ALA A 353 -3.47 -0.99 -12.26
CA ALA A 353 -3.12 -0.15 -13.39
C ALA A 353 -4.04 -0.33 -14.62
N ARG A 354 -5.10 -1.14 -14.52
CA ARG A 354 -6.07 -1.36 -15.61
C ARG A 354 -7.51 -1.05 -15.25
N ASP A 355 -7.79 -0.69 -14.00
CA ASP A 355 -9.15 -0.40 -13.57
C ASP A 355 -9.44 1.10 -13.57
N GLU A 356 -9.98 1.62 -14.67
CA GLU A 356 -10.32 3.05 -14.82
C GLU A 356 -11.42 3.53 -13.84
N LYS A 357 -12.09 2.63 -13.11
CA LYS A 357 -13.07 3.02 -12.07
C LYS A 357 -12.41 3.58 -10.81
N SER A 358 -11.20 3.10 -10.50
CA SER A 358 -10.44 3.53 -9.34
C SER A 358 -10.29 5.05 -9.28
N VAL A 359 -10.34 5.59 -8.06
CA VAL A 359 -10.15 7.02 -7.79
C VAL A 359 -8.79 7.53 -8.30
N LEU A 360 -7.83 6.63 -8.47
CA LEU A 360 -6.49 6.92 -8.99
C LEU A 360 -6.47 7.30 -10.48
N TRP A 361 -7.61 7.24 -11.18
CA TRP A 361 -7.73 7.65 -12.59
C TRP A 361 -8.39 9.01 -12.80
N ARG A 362 -8.67 9.75 -11.71
CA ARG A 362 -9.44 11.00 -11.71
C ARG A 362 -8.58 12.27 -11.67
#